data_AF-A0A9D2HPY1-F1
#
_entry.id   AF-A0A9D2HPY1-F1
#
_cell.length_a   1.000
_cell.length_b   1.000
_cell.length_c   1.000
_cell.angle_alpha   90.00
_cell.angle_beta   90.00
_cell.angle_gamma   90.00
#
_symmetry.space_group_name_H-M   'P 1'
#
loop_
_entity.id
_entity.type
_entity.pdbx_description
1 polymer ?
#
loop_
_entity_poly.entity_id
_entity_poly.type
_entity_poly.pdbx_seq_one_letter_code
_entity_poly.pdbx_strand_id
1 'polypeptide(L)'
;MNVRKIREDLGRARACLKRNEIPRALYLTITAFKESGHTPPMDLRGDFRETIQAFNKDEAFHKEYPVPLTYQPGNERDLCNQLIQIYKALQGQEKQEDYETTLQRKLGLDHCLKEGRVLLAQGKASEADAVFMDGLKNFRNEQAIFSLMAKAHMEAGEYVRALGYIKKGLQYVKDDPVLRELGQICLRKREEMKR
;
A
#
# COMPACT_ATOMS: atom_id res chain seq x y z
N MET A 1 1.06 -10.03 34.12
CA MET A 1 1.53 -8.64 33.98
C MET A 1 3.06 -8.66 33.94
N ASN A 2 3.68 -8.21 32.84
CA ASN A 2 5.14 -8.17 32.70
C ASN A 2 5.61 -6.70 32.70
N VAL A 3 5.99 -6.20 33.88
CA VAL A 3 6.35 -4.79 34.11
C VAL A 3 7.52 -4.34 33.23
N ARG A 4 8.52 -5.21 33.01
CA ARG A 4 9.66 -4.91 32.14
C ARG A 4 9.22 -4.70 30.70
N LYS A 5 8.36 -5.58 30.18
CA LYS A 5 7.82 -5.47 28.83
C LYS A 5 7.02 -4.17 28.64
N ILE A 6 6.17 -3.83 29.61
CA ILE A 6 5.39 -2.58 29.58
C ILE A 6 6.30 -1.35 29.48
N ARG A 7 7.39 -1.30 30.26
CA ARG A 7 8.37 -0.20 30.17
C ARG A 7 9.08 -0.15 28.82
N GLU A 8 9.48 -1.30 28.29
CA GLU A 8 10.11 -1.40 26.97
C GLU A 8 9.15 -0.90 25.87
N ASP A 9 7.88 -1.28 25.93
CA ASP A 9 6.85 -0.85 24.96
C ASP A 9 6.56 0.65 25.06
N LEU A 10 6.49 1.23 26.26
CA LEU A 10 6.35 2.68 26.46
C LEU A 10 7.61 3.45 26.00
N GLY A 11 8.81 2.88 26.22
CA GLY A 11 10.06 3.43 25.69
C GLY A 11 10.08 3.46 24.16
N ARG A 12 9.63 2.36 23.52
CA ARG A 12 9.50 2.25 22.06
C ARG A 12 8.44 3.19 21.52
N ALA A 13 7.30 3.35 22.20
CA ALA A 13 6.25 4.28 21.80
C ALA A 13 6.79 5.71 21.69
N ARG A 14 7.55 6.17 22.68
CA ARG A 14 8.22 7.49 22.64
C ARG A 14 9.24 7.62 21.52
N ALA A 15 9.98 6.55 21.21
CA ALA A 15 10.91 6.54 20.08
C ALA A 15 10.18 6.61 18.72
N CYS A 16 9.03 5.94 18.58
CA CYS A 16 8.18 6.01 17.39
C CYS A 16 7.62 7.42 17.17
N LEU A 17 7.21 8.12 18.23
CA LEU A 17 6.78 9.53 18.12
C LEU A 17 7.86 10.42 17.52
N LYS A 18 9.12 10.29 17.99
CA LYS A 18 10.26 11.03 17.40
C LYS A 18 10.52 10.73 15.92
N ARG A 19 10.03 9.59 15.42
CA ARG A 19 10.13 9.16 14.02
C ARG A 19 8.87 9.44 13.22
N ASN A 20 7.89 10.12 13.80
CA ASN A 20 6.57 10.39 13.23
C ASN A 20 5.78 9.11 12.88
N GLU A 21 6.04 7.99 13.58
CA GLU A 21 5.31 6.73 13.45
C GLU A 21 4.13 6.69 14.44
N ILE A 22 3.19 7.64 14.31
CA ILE A 22 2.09 7.84 15.27
C ILE A 22 1.21 6.60 15.46
N PRO A 23 0.77 5.87 14.40
CA PRO A 23 -0.07 4.68 14.58
C PRO A 23 0.64 3.59 15.41
N ARG A 24 1.94 3.43 15.20
CA ARG A 24 2.75 2.45 15.94
C ARG A 24 2.94 2.85 17.40
N ALA A 25 3.16 4.13 17.67
CA ALA A 25 3.23 4.65 19.04
C ALA A 25 1.91 4.43 19.80
N LEU A 26 0.77 4.68 19.16
CA LEU A 26 -0.55 4.43 19.73
C LEU A 26 -0.76 2.95 20.03
N TYR A 27 -0.44 2.06 19.09
CA TYR A 27 -0.56 0.62 19.27
C TYR A 27 0.24 0.10 20.48
N LEU A 28 1.50 0.52 20.60
CA LEU A 28 2.37 0.12 21.72
C LEU A 28 1.83 0.63 23.06
N THR A 29 1.35 1.87 23.09
CA THR A 29 0.77 2.49 24.31
C THR A 29 -0.54 1.80 24.73
N ILE A 30 -1.42 1.48 23.78
CA ILE A 30 -2.66 0.72 24.04
C ILE A 30 -2.34 -0.68 24.58
N THR A 31 -1.33 -1.33 24.01
CA THR A 31 -0.90 -2.68 24.44
C THR A 31 -0.35 -2.64 25.86
N ALA A 32 0.46 -1.64 26.18
CA ALA A 32 0.95 -1.38 27.54
C ALA A 32 -0.20 -1.18 28.55
N PHE A 33 -1.23 -0.39 28.21
CA PHE A 33 -2.41 -0.21 29.08
C PHE A 33 -3.20 -1.50 29.29
N LYS A 34 -3.38 -2.32 28.25
CA LYS A 34 -4.07 -3.61 28.36
C LYS A 34 -3.30 -4.61 29.23
N GLU A 35 -1.98 -4.64 29.11
CA GLU A 35 -1.13 -5.52 29.91
C GLU A 35 -0.98 -5.09 31.37
N SER A 36 -1.15 -3.80 31.67
CA SER A 36 -1.13 -3.27 33.05
C SER A 36 -2.39 -3.58 33.87
N GLY A 37 -3.48 -4.02 33.23
CA GLY A 37 -4.76 -4.29 33.90
C GLY A 37 -5.51 -3.01 34.32
N HIS A 38 -6.50 -3.17 35.21
CA HIS A 38 -7.41 -2.08 35.61
C HIS A 38 -6.73 -0.96 36.40
N THR A 39 -5.67 -1.28 37.14
CA THR A 39 -4.90 -0.32 37.93
C THR A 39 -3.42 -0.60 37.73
N PRO A 40 -2.72 0.26 36.96
CA PRO A 40 -1.28 0.12 36.80
C PRO A 40 -0.58 0.23 38.16
N PRO A 41 0.45 -0.60 38.40
CA PRO A 41 1.37 -0.43 39.52
C PRO A 41 1.88 1.01 39.61
N MET A 42 2.06 1.53 40.82
CA MET A 42 2.55 2.90 41.03
C MET A 42 3.84 3.19 40.25
N ASP A 43 4.71 2.19 40.15
CA ASP A 43 6.00 2.25 39.44
C ASP A 43 5.89 2.46 37.93
N LEU A 44 4.71 2.23 37.33
CA LEU A 44 4.46 2.41 35.89
C LEU A 44 3.67 3.69 35.59
N ARG A 45 3.03 4.31 36.59
CA ARG A 45 2.20 5.51 36.38
C ARG A 45 3.02 6.69 35.87
N GLY A 46 4.27 6.79 36.29
CA GLY A 46 5.24 7.77 35.78
C GLY A 46 5.51 7.57 34.29
N ASP A 47 5.83 6.33 33.89
CA ASP A 47 6.11 5.97 32.49
C ASP A 47 4.91 6.24 31.57
N PHE A 48 3.69 5.92 32.01
CA PHE A 48 2.47 6.24 31.28
C PHE A 48 2.27 7.76 31.15
N ARG A 49 2.41 8.51 32.25
CA ARG A 49 2.28 9.98 32.23
C ARG A 49 3.27 10.61 31.26
N GLU A 50 4.54 10.19 31.29
CA GLU A 50 5.57 10.69 30.39
C GLU A 50 5.26 10.38 28.92
N THR A 51 4.72 9.19 28.65
CA THR A 51 4.35 8.78 27.29
C THR A 51 3.18 9.61 26.76
N ILE A 52 2.16 9.85 27.58
CA ILE A 52 1.03 10.72 27.23
C ILE A 52 1.47 12.18 27.03
N GLN A 53 2.38 12.68 27.85
CA GLN A 53 2.99 14.00 27.64
C GLN A 53 3.79 14.07 26.34
N ALA A 54 4.42 12.98 25.91
CA ALA A 54 5.11 12.93 24.62
C ALA A 54 4.12 13.04 23.44
N PHE A 55 2.95 12.40 23.50
CA PHE A 55 1.89 12.59 22.52
C PHE A 55 1.42 14.04 22.45
N ASN A 56 1.17 14.68 23.60
CA ASN A 56 0.71 16.07 23.64
C ASN A 56 1.75 17.09 23.14
N LYS A 57 3.04 16.73 23.13
CA LYS A 57 4.12 17.58 22.62
C LYS A 57 4.39 17.35 21.13
N ASP A 58 3.82 16.29 20.54
CA ASP A 58 4.02 15.95 19.14
C ASP A 58 3.09 16.80 18.26
N GLU A 59 3.68 17.65 17.42
CA GLU A 59 2.91 18.59 16.57
C GLU A 59 2.06 17.87 15.52
N ALA A 60 2.56 16.74 14.99
CA ALA A 60 1.83 15.96 13.99
C ALA A 60 0.61 15.28 14.61
N PHE A 61 0.76 14.72 15.81
CA PHE A 61 -0.36 14.21 16.59
C PHE A 61 -1.38 15.30 16.92
N HIS A 62 -0.93 16.50 17.32
CA HIS A 62 -1.84 17.59 17.68
C HIS A 62 -2.61 18.18 16.49
N LYS A 63 -2.02 18.11 15.29
CA LYS A 63 -2.68 18.51 14.04
C LYS A 63 -3.88 17.61 13.71
N GLU A 64 -3.74 16.31 13.93
CA GLU A 64 -4.81 15.33 13.68
C GLU A 64 -5.77 15.21 14.87
N TYR A 65 -5.27 15.42 16.09
CA TYR A 65 -6.02 15.36 17.32
C TYR A 65 -5.69 16.55 18.25
N PRO A 66 -6.45 17.67 18.14
CA PRO A 66 -6.16 18.90 18.89
C PRO A 66 -6.56 18.84 20.37
N VAL A 67 -7.25 17.79 20.81
CA VAL A 67 -7.65 17.64 22.21
C VAL A 67 -6.49 17.01 22.99
N PRO A 68 -5.98 17.63 24.07
CA PRO A 68 -4.88 17.05 24.83
C PRO A 68 -5.31 15.81 25.61
N LEU A 69 -4.48 14.78 25.57
CA LEU A 69 -4.66 13.56 26.35
C LEU A 69 -4.30 13.82 27.82
N THR A 70 -5.14 13.39 28.74
CA THR A 70 -4.90 13.59 30.19
C THR A 70 -4.77 12.25 30.90
N TYR A 71 -3.62 12.02 31.53
CA TYR A 71 -3.41 10.86 32.39
C TYR A 71 -3.80 11.17 33.84
N GLN A 72 -4.83 10.48 34.34
CA GLN A 72 -5.25 10.49 35.74
C GLN A 72 -5.33 9.07 36.30
N PRO A 73 -4.73 8.80 37.47
CA PRO A 73 -4.89 7.50 38.13
C PRO A 73 -6.36 7.20 38.44
N GLY A 74 -6.82 6.01 38.09
CA GLY A 74 -8.22 5.61 38.19
C GLY A 74 -9.01 5.81 36.89
N ASN A 75 -8.45 6.51 35.89
CA ASN A 75 -9.09 6.77 34.61
C ASN A 75 -8.38 6.07 33.43
N GLU A 76 -7.51 5.10 33.69
CA GLU A 76 -6.68 4.47 32.66
C GLU A 76 -7.49 3.68 31.63
N ARG A 77 -8.64 3.13 32.04
CA ARG A 77 -9.54 2.43 31.13
C ARG A 77 -10.14 3.36 30.09
N ASP A 78 -10.58 4.53 30.50
CA ASP A 78 -11.19 5.52 29.60
C ASP A 78 -10.13 6.15 28.69
N LEU A 79 -8.94 6.43 29.23
CA LEU A 79 -7.81 6.87 28.42
C LEU A 79 -7.40 5.81 27.38
N CYS A 80 -7.35 4.53 27.76
CA CYS A 80 -7.06 3.44 26.82
C CYS A 80 -8.15 3.35 25.73
N ASN A 81 -9.42 3.50 26.08
CA ASN A 81 -10.51 3.54 25.12
C ASN A 81 -10.39 4.74 24.17
N GLN A 82 -10.04 5.92 24.67
CA GLN A 82 -9.80 7.11 23.86
C GLN A 82 -8.65 6.88 22.85
N LEU A 83 -7.53 6.32 23.30
CA LEU A 83 -6.41 5.94 22.43
C LEU A 83 -6.82 4.92 21.35
N ILE A 84 -7.66 3.94 21.70
CA ILE A 84 -8.20 2.97 20.73
C ILE A 84 -9.07 3.65 19.66
N GLN A 85 -9.88 4.63 20.03
CA GLN A 85 -10.71 5.36 19.06
C GLN A 85 -9.85 6.19 18.11
N ILE A 86 -8.84 6.89 18.63
CA ILE A 86 -7.89 7.65 17.81
C ILE A 86 -7.13 6.70 16.87
N TYR A 87 -6.62 5.58 17.38
CA TYR A 87 -5.94 4.57 16.58
C TYR A 87 -6.83 4.02 15.44
N LYS A 88 -8.11 3.77 15.71
CA LYS A 88 -9.07 3.31 14.69
C LYS A 88 -9.37 4.38 13.65
N ALA A 89 -9.51 5.64 14.05
CA ALA A 89 -9.74 6.76 13.13
C ALA A 89 -8.55 6.91 12.16
N LEU A 90 -7.32 6.84 12.68
CA LEU A 90 -6.09 6.91 11.88
C LEU A 90 -5.93 5.70 10.96
N GLN A 91 -6.19 4.48 11.46
CA GLN A 91 -6.18 3.27 10.64
C GLN A 91 -7.29 3.27 9.58
N GLY A 92 -8.42 3.92 9.84
CA GLY A 92 -9.50 4.11 8.86
C GLY A 92 -9.09 5.03 7.72
N GLN A 93 -8.42 6.14 8.04
CA GLN A 93 -7.90 7.10 7.05
C GLN A 93 -6.75 6.49 6.24
N GLU A 94 -5.79 5.81 6.87
CA GLU A 94 -4.67 5.14 6.20
C GLU A 94 -5.15 4.04 5.24
N LYS A 95 -6.17 3.27 5.62
CA LYS A 95 -6.79 2.26 4.74
C LYS A 95 -7.62 2.86 3.62
N GLN A 96 -8.22 4.03 3.84
CA GLN A 96 -9.05 4.68 2.84
C GLN A 96 -8.19 5.38 1.77
N GLU A 97 -7.09 6.01 2.16
CA GLU A 97 -6.08 6.53 1.22
C GLU A 97 -5.39 5.41 0.43
N ASP A 98 -5.05 4.28 1.07
CA ASP A 98 -4.47 3.12 0.39
C ASP A 98 -5.48 2.42 -0.54
N TYR A 99 -6.76 2.36 -0.16
CA TYR A 99 -7.83 1.83 -1.00
C TYR A 99 -8.13 2.73 -2.20
N GLU A 100 -8.28 4.04 -2.00
CA GLU A 100 -8.57 4.99 -3.09
C GLU A 100 -7.40 5.06 -4.07
N THR A 101 -6.16 5.10 -3.60
CA THR A 101 -4.99 5.07 -4.49
C THR A 101 -4.84 3.74 -5.21
N THR A 102 -5.16 2.61 -4.56
CA THR A 102 -5.18 1.30 -5.21
C THR A 102 -6.31 1.20 -6.24
N LEU A 103 -7.49 1.75 -5.94
CA LEU A 103 -8.64 1.77 -6.84
C LEU A 103 -8.39 2.65 -8.06
N GLN A 104 -7.84 3.85 -7.86
CA GLN A 104 -7.46 4.76 -8.96
C GLN A 104 -6.43 4.13 -9.90
N ARG A 105 -5.46 3.38 -9.37
CA ARG A 105 -4.52 2.61 -10.20
C ARG A 105 -5.22 1.52 -11.01
N LYS A 106 -6.10 0.73 -10.41
CA LYS A 106 -6.86 -0.32 -11.12
C LYS A 106 -7.79 0.26 -12.19
N LEU A 107 -8.47 1.38 -11.89
CA LEU A 107 -9.32 2.06 -12.86
C LEU A 107 -8.52 2.65 -14.02
N GLY A 108 -7.34 3.22 -13.74
CA GLY A 108 -6.42 3.69 -14.77
C GLY A 108 -5.94 2.56 -15.69
N LEU A 109 -5.69 1.37 -15.15
CA LEU A 109 -5.34 0.17 -15.93
C LEU A 109 -6.45 -0.23 -16.89
N ASP A 110 -7.66 -0.41 -16.37
CA ASP A 110 -8.81 -0.82 -17.17
C ASP A 110 -9.11 0.20 -18.26
N HIS A 111 -8.93 1.49 -17.98
CA HIS A 111 -9.08 2.54 -18.97
C HIS A 111 -8.04 2.46 -20.08
N CYS A 112 -6.75 2.39 -19.74
CA CYS A 112 -5.65 2.29 -20.71
C CYS A 112 -5.76 1.03 -21.58
N LEU A 113 -6.14 -0.11 -20.98
CA LEU A 113 -6.32 -1.36 -21.72
C LEU A 113 -7.51 -1.30 -22.70
N LYS A 114 -8.63 -0.71 -22.27
CA LYS A 114 -9.80 -0.52 -23.15
C LYS A 114 -9.47 0.41 -24.30
N GLU A 115 -8.88 1.57 -24.01
CA GLU A 115 -8.53 2.56 -25.03
C GLU A 115 -7.49 2.02 -26.02
N GLY A 116 -6.43 1.39 -25.52
CA GLY A 116 -5.41 0.76 -26.38
C GLY A 116 -5.99 -0.32 -27.29
N ARG A 117 -6.94 -1.15 -26.81
CA ARG A 117 -7.65 -2.13 -27.65
C ARG A 117 -8.52 -1.48 -28.71
N VAL A 118 -9.21 -0.39 -28.37
CA VAL A 118 -10.02 0.37 -29.34
C VAL A 118 -9.13 0.95 -30.44
N LEU A 119 -7.99 1.53 -30.08
CA LEU A 119 -7.01 2.07 -31.04
C LEU A 119 -6.43 0.96 -31.92
N LEU A 120 -6.13 -0.21 -31.35
CA LEU A 120 -5.69 -1.38 -32.12
C LEU A 120 -6.74 -1.87 -33.11
N ALA A 121 -8.01 -1.93 -32.71
CA ALA A 121 -9.10 -2.29 -33.61
C ALA A 121 -9.29 -1.28 -34.75
N GLN A 122 -8.89 -0.02 -34.55
CA GLN A 122 -8.87 1.03 -35.56
C GLN A 122 -7.60 1.01 -36.45
N GLY A 123 -6.68 0.06 -36.23
CA GLY A 123 -5.39 -0.02 -36.94
C GLY A 123 -4.36 1.01 -36.50
N LYS A 124 -4.63 1.76 -35.42
CA LYS A 124 -3.78 2.83 -34.88
C LYS A 124 -2.79 2.28 -33.85
N ALA A 125 -1.99 1.31 -34.26
CA ALA A 125 -1.11 0.58 -33.35
C ALA A 125 -0.08 1.47 -32.63
N SER A 126 0.40 2.54 -33.28
CA SER A 126 1.33 3.50 -32.65
C SER A 126 0.67 4.37 -31.57
N GLU A 127 -0.60 4.75 -31.73
CA GLU A 127 -1.35 5.48 -30.70
C GLU A 127 -1.66 4.54 -29.52
N ALA A 128 -2.00 3.27 -29.80
CA ALA A 128 -2.18 2.27 -28.76
C ALA A 128 -0.91 2.04 -27.93
N ASP A 129 0.27 1.98 -28.58
CA ASP A 129 1.56 1.88 -27.91
C ASP A 129 1.80 3.05 -26.93
N ALA A 130 1.41 4.28 -27.31
CA ALA A 130 1.55 5.45 -26.46
C ALA A 130 0.64 5.37 -25.22
N VAL A 131 -0.62 4.95 -25.40
CA VAL A 131 -1.58 4.74 -24.29
C VAL A 131 -1.09 3.65 -23.34
N PHE A 132 -0.60 2.54 -23.87
CA PHE A 132 -0.03 1.46 -23.06
C PHE A 132 1.21 1.92 -22.28
N MET A 133 2.09 2.69 -22.91
CA MET A 133 3.28 3.24 -22.26
C MET A 133 2.94 4.27 -21.17
N ASP A 134 1.91 5.09 -21.37
CA ASP A 134 1.50 6.05 -20.36
C ASP A 134 0.90 5.35 -19.14
N GLY A 135 0.10 4.30 -19.38
CA GLY A 135 -0.34 3.39 -18.32
C GLY A 135 0.85 2.88 -17.49
N LEU A 136 1.89 2.33 -18.13
CA LEU A 136 3.07 1.76 -17.47
C LEU A 136 3.75 2.70 -16.45
N LYS A 137 3.69 4.02 -16.63
CA LYS A 137 4.29 4.99 -15.68
C LYS A 137 3.63 4.96 -14.30
N ASN A 138 2.34 4.63 -14.26
CA ASN A 138 1.55 4.62 -13.02
C ASN A 138 1.50 3.23 -12.36
N PHE A 139 2.10 2.20 -12.98
CA PHE A 139 2.02 0.82 -12.52
C PHE A 139 3.30 0.38 -11.81
N ARG A 140 3.21 0.24 -10.49
CA ARG A 140 4.36 -0.11 -9.63
C ARG A 140 4.69 -1.61 -9.61
N ASN A 141 3.84 -2.49 -10.16
CA ASN A 141 4.01 -3.93 -9.95
C ASN A 141 3.27 -4.88 -10.91
N GLU A 142 3.35 -4.69 -12.23
CA GLU A 142 2.61 -5.59 -13.13
C GLU A 142 3.47 -6.17 -14.24
N GLN A 143 4.15 -7.26 -13.92
CA GLN A 143 4.73 -8.17 -14.91
C GLN A 143 3.64 -8.77 -15.81
N ALA A 144 2.44 -8.98 -15.25
CA ALA A 144 1.25 -9.45 -15.94
C ALA A 144 0.78 -8.50 -17.05
N ILE A 145 1.04 -7.19 -16.96
CA ILE A 145 0.54 -6.23 -17.94
C ILE A 145 1.16 -6.44 -19.33
N PHE A 146 2.43 -6.87 -19.38
CA PHE A 146 3.11 -7.18 -20.63
C PHE A 146 2.42 -8.34 -21.37
N SER A 147 1.87 -9.30 -20.64
CA SER A 147 1.11 -10.42 -21.22
C SER A 147 -0.24 -9.94 -21.80
N LEU A 148 -0.91 -8.99 -21.13
CA LEU A 148 -2.17 -8.40 -21.60
C LEU A 148 -1.99 -7.53 -22.83
N MET A 149 -0.95 -6.67 -22.84
CA MET A 149 -0.59 -5.86 -24.00
C MET A 149 -0.20 -6.76 -25.18
N ALA A 150 0.64 -7.77 -24.95
CA ALA A 150 1.04 -8.72 -25.99
C ALA A 150 -0.17 -9.44 -26.59
N LYS A 151 -1.12 -9.91 -25.77
CA LYS A 151 -2.38 -10.51 -26.25
C LYS A 151 -3.20 -9.53 -27.09
N ALA A 152 -3.36 -8.29 -26.63
CA ALA A 152 -4.10 -7.27 -27.38
C ALA A 152 -3.49 -7.00 -28.76
N HIS A 153 -2.16 -6.88 -28.85
CA HIS A 153 -1.47 -6.74 -30.13
C HIS A 153 -1.58 -8.00 -31.01
N MET A 154 -1.53 -9.20 -30.42
CA MET A 154 -1.72 -10.45 -31.18
C MET A 154 -3.13 -10.57 -31.76
N GLU A 155 -4.15 -10.17 -31.01
CA GLU A 155 -5.54 -10.13 -31.47
C GLU A 155 -5.72 -9.14 -32.63
N ALA A 156 -4.97 -8.03 -32.61
CA ALA A 156 -4.96 -7.04 -33.68
C ALA A 156 -4.08 -7.42 -34.89
N GLY A 157 -3.42 -8.59 -34.88
CA GLY A 157 -2.50 -9.01 -35.94
C GLY A 157 -1.11 -8.33 -35.91
N GLU A 158 -0.84 -7.52 -34.88
CA GLU A 158 0.39 -6.76 -34.70
C GLU A 158 1.50 -7.61 -34.04
N TYR A 159 1.85 -8.73 -34.67
CA TYR A 159 2.73 -9.75 -34.08
C TYR A 159 4.15 -9.26 -33.77
N VAL A 160 4.69 -8.32 -34.56
CA VAL A 160 6.04 -7.75 -34.31
C VAL A 160 6.05 -6.91 -33.03
N ARG A 161 5.02 -6.08 -32.84
CA ARG A 161 4.85 -5.28 -31.61
C ARG A 161 4.59 -6.17 -30.40
N ALA A 162 3.74 -7.18 -30.55
CA ALA A 162 3.47 -8.16 -29.50
C ALA A 162 4.75 -8.85 -29.00
N LEU A 163 5.63 -9.32 -29.91
CA LEU A 163 6.93 -9.90 -29.54
C LEU A 163 7.83 -8.92 -28.77
N GLY A 164 7.75 -7.62 -29.11
CA GLY A 164 8.45 -6.56 -28.37
C GLY A 164 8.02 -6.49 -26.90
N TYR A 165 6.70 -6.51 -26.64
CA TYR A 165 6.17 -6.51 -25.27
C TYR A 165 6.47 -7.81 -24.51
N ILE A 166 6.41 -8.96 -25.18
CA ILE A 166 6.78 -10.27 -24.59
C ILE A 166 8.24 -10.25 -24.16
N LYS A 167 9.14 -9.77 -25.02
CA LYS A 167 10.57 -9.67 -24.71
C LYS A 167 10.83 -8.73 -23.55
N LYS A 168 10.16 -7.57 -23.51
CA LYS A 168 10.25 -6.63 -22.38
C LYS A 168 9.77 -7.28 -21.08
N GLY A 169 8.63 -7.96 -21.09
CA GLY A 169 8.12 -8.67 -19.90
C GLY A 169 9.09 -9.74 -19.38
N LEU A 170 9.69 -10.53 -20.27
CA LEU A 170 10.67 -11.56 -19.92
C LEU A 170 12.01 -11.00 -19.40
N GLN A 171 12.34 -9.73 -19.67
CA GLN A 171 13.50 -9.07 -19.04
C GLN A 171 13.25 -8.80 -17.55
N TYR A 172 12.00 -8.50 -17.18
CA TYR A 172 11.61 -8.31 -15.78
C TYR A 172 11.37 -9.66 -15.08
N VAL A 173 10.80 -10.65 -15.78
CA VAL A 173 10.54 -12.00 -15.26
C VAL A 173 11.13 -13.04 -16.19
N LYS A 174 12.33 -13.50 -15.87
CA LYS A 174 13.08 -14.42 -16.72
C LYS A 174 12.38 -15.77 -16.95
N ASP A 175 11.49 -16.17 -16.04
CA ASP A 175 10.82 -17.47 -16.05
C ASP A 175 9.29 -17.35 -15.95
N ASP A 176 8.70 -16.41 -16.69
CA ASP A 176 7.24 -16.31 -16.80
C ASP A 176 6.70 -17.33 -17.83
N PRO A 177 5.93 -18.35 -17.39
CA PRO A 177 5.41 -19.38 -18.29
C PRO A 177 4.39 -18.82 -19.29
N VAL A 178 3.60 -17.82 -18.91
CA VAL A 178 2.56 -17.21 -19.76
C VAL A 178 3.20 -16.43 -20.90
N LEU A 179 4.22 -15.62 -20.60
CA LEU A 179 4.93 -14.86 -21.63
C LEU A 179 5.68 -15.76 -22.61
N ARG A 180 6.24 -16.89 -22.13
CA ARG A 180 6.89 -17.87 -23.01
C ARG A 180 5.89 -18.54 -23.95
N GLU A 181 4.75 -18.96 -23.44
CA GLU A 181 3.68 -19.56 -24.25
C GLU A 181 3.17 -18.57 -25.31
N LEU A 182 2.89 -17.33 -24.91
CA LEU A 182 2.48 -16.27 -25.83
C LEU A 182 3.55 -16.01 -26.91
N GLY A 183 4.83 -16.04 -26.54
CA GLY A 183 5.93 -15.91 -27.49
C GLY A 183 5.91 -16.99 -28.57
N GLN A 184 5.71 -18.25 -28.19
CA GLN A 184 5.62 -19.36 -29.13
C GLN A 184 4.39 -19.24 -30.04
N ILE A 185 3.23 -18.88 -29.50
CA ILE A 185 2.01 -18.66 -30.30
C ILE A 185 2.21 -17.51 -31.28
N CYS A 186 2.78 -16.40 -30.81
CA CYS A 186 3.02 -15.20 -31.61
C CYS A 186 3.98 -15.48 -32.78
N LEU A 187 5.07 -16.23 -32.54
CA LEU A 187 6.01 -16.63 -33.59
C LEU A 187 5.34 -17.49 -34.66
N ARG A 188 4.53 -18.49 -34.27
CA ARG A 188 3.81 -19.34 -35.23
C ARG A 188 2.87 -18.52 -36.12
N LYS A 189 2.02 -17.69 -35.52
CA LYS A 189 1.08 -16.85 -36.26
C LYS A 189 1.77 -15.85 -37.19
N ARG A 190 2.93 -15.32 -36.79
CA ARG A 190 3.73 -14.43 -37.64
C ARG A 190 4.25 -15.16 -38.88
N GLU A 191 4.69 -16.41 -38.76
CA GLU A 191 5.17 -17.21 -39.88
C GLU A 191 4.01 -17.64 -40.81
N GLU A 192 2.83 -17.92 -40.25
CA GLU A 192 1.61 -18.19 -41.02
C GLU A 192 1.17 -16.99 -41.86
N MET A 193 1.27 -15.76 -41.33
CA MET A 193 0.93 -14.54 -42.09
C MET A 193 1.93 -14.18 -43.20
N LYS A 194 3.13 -14.76 -43.21
CA LYS A 194 4.13 -14.52 -44.26
C LYS A 194 4.00 -15.49 -45.44
N ARG A 195 3.22 -16.56 -45.30
CA ARG A 195 2.98 -17.56 -46.35
C ARG A 195 1.75 -17.19 -47.16
#